data_AF-A0A261TV16-F1
#
_entry.id   AF-A0A261TV16-F1
#
_cell.length_a   1.000
_cell.length_b   1.000
_cell.length_c   1.000
_cell.angle_alpha   90.00
_cell.angle_beta   90.00
_cell.angle_gamma   90.00
#
_symmetry.space_group_name_H-M   'P 1'
#
loop_
_entity.id
_entity.type
_entity.pdbx_description
1 polymer ?
#
loop_
_entity_poly.entity_id
_entity_poly.type
_entity_poly.pdbx_seq_one_letter_code
_entity_poly.pdbx_strand_id
1 'polypeptide(L)' 'MSAKVHINVTPLASGKYVGRVNISFELDAGRQACYSYATRPERSEPAARLQAEALVHDAVAHFDRLGWARAA' A
#
# COMPACT_ATOMS: atom_id res chain seq x y z
N MET A 1 8.31 15.51 2.78
CA MET A 1 7.23 14.75 2.11
C MET A 1 6.85 13.57 3.00
N SER A 2 5.56 13.36 3.30
CA SER A 2 5.11 12.25 4.15
C SER A 2 4.13 11.39 3.37
N ALA A 3 4.51 10.16 3.05
CA ALA A 3 3.60 9.20 2.44
C ALA A 3 2.64 8.67 3.50
N LYS A 4 1.33 8.79 3.26
CA LYS A 4 0.31 8.25 4.17
C LYS A 4 -0.08 6.86 3.72
N VAL A 5 0.35 5.86 4.49
CA VAL A 5 0.06 4.44 4.24
C VAL A 5 -1.19 4.01 5.00
N HIS A 6 -2.12 3.38 4.31
CA HIS A 6 -3.28 2.72 4.90
C HIS A 6 -3.35 1.26 4.43
N ILE A 7 -3.38 0.35 5.40
CA ILE A 7 -3.59 -1.08 5.17
C ILE A 7 -4.97 -1.44 5.69
N ASN A 8 -5.79 -2.08 4.85
CA ASN A 8 -7.07 -2.65 5.24
C ASN A 8 -7.08 -4.13 4.89
N VAL A 9 -7.50 -5.00 5.81
CA VAL A 9 -7.69 -6.42 5.52
C VAL A 9 -9.18 -6.71 5.47
N THR A 10 -9.63 -7.26 4.35
CA THR A 10 -11.05 -7.50 4.08
C THR A 10 -11.31 -9.00 3.92
N PRO A 11 -12.28 -9.58 4.65
CA PRO A 11 -12.71 -10.95 4.41
C PRO A 11 -13.48 -11.05 3.09
N LEU A 12 -13.29 -12.15 2.38
CA LEU A 12 -14.00 -12.48 1.14
C LEU A 12 -15.09 -13.53 1.41
N ALA A 13 -16.10 -13.58 0.54
CA ALA A 13 -17.17 -14.59 0.58
C ALA A 13 -16.64 -16.04 0.49
N SER A 14 -15.42 -16.24 -0.02
CA SER A 14 -14.75 -17.54 -0.09
C SER A 14 -14.14 -18.02 1.24
N GLY A 15 -14.27 -17.24 2.33
CA GLY A 15 -13.64 -17.51 3.63
C GLY A 15 -12.14 -17.15 3.67
N LYS A 16 -11.62 -16.52 2.62
CA LYS A 16 -10.24 -16.01 2.54
C LYS A 16 -10.19 -14.52 2.93
N TYR A 17 -8.97 -13.99 3.09
CA TYR A 17 -8.71 -12.60 3.44
C TYR A 17 -7.84 -11.94 2.36
N VAL A 18 -8.10 -10.68 2.05
CA VAL A 18 -7.27 -9.87 1.15
C VAL A 18 -6.80 -8.63 1.88
N GLY A 19 -5.50 -8.36 1.83
CA GLY A 19 -4.94 -7.08 2.25
C GLY A 19 -5.02 -6.08 1.12
N ARG A 20 -5.49 -4.87 1.39
CA ARG A 20 -5.48 -3.73 0.48
C ARG A 20 -4.58 -2.65 1.05
N VAL A 21 -3.61 -2.24 0.24
CA VAL A 21 -2.66 -1.18 0.53
C VAL A 21 -3.06 0.06 -0.26
N ASN A 22 -3.15 1.19 0.42
CA ASN A 22 -3.32 2.49 -0.20
C ASN A 22 -2.22 3.43 0.31
N ILE A 23 -1.44 4.00 -0.60
CA ILE A 23 -0.35 4.92 -0.28
C ILE A 23 -0.63 6.22 -1.02
N SER A 24 -0.92 7.27 -0.27
CA SER A 24 -1.14 8.61 -0.81
C SER A 24 0.13 9.44 -0.69
N PHE A 25 0.46 10.17 -1.76
CA PHE A 25 1.59 11.08 -1.83
C PHE A 25 1.16 12.41 -2.45
N GLU A 26 1.64 13.51 -1.85
CA GLU A 26 1.47 14.86 -2.39
C GLU A 26 2.57 15.10 -3.41
N LEU A 27 2.20 15.40 -4.64
CA LEU A 27 3.09 15.90 -5.68
C LEU A 27 3.23 17.42 -5.58
N ASP A 28 4.11 18.00 -6.39
CA ASP A 28 4.28 19.45 -6.48
C ASP A 28 2.97 20.17 -6.87
N ALA A 29 2.89 21.44 -6.44
CA ALA A 29 1.76 22.34 -6.72
C ALA A 29 0.39 21.82 -6.23
N GLY A 30 0.36 21.12 -5.09
CA GLY A 30 -0.87 20.68 -4.44
C GLY A 30 -1.58 19.52 -5.16
N ARG A 31 -0.91 18.87 -6.11
CA ARG A 31 -1.42 17.65 -6.76
C ARG A 31 -1.23 16.47 -5.83
N GLN A 32 -2.11 15.48 -5.88
CA GLN A 32 -1.97 14.25 -5.10
C GLN A 32 -2.03 13.06 -6.04
N ALA A 33 -1.29 12.01 -5.69
CA ALA A 33 -1.39 10.72 -6.35
C ALA A 33 -1.52 9.62 -5.28
N CYS A 34 -2.12 8.51 -5.71
CA CYS A 34 -2.45 7.40 -4.83
C CYS A 34 -2.06 6.10 -5.52
N TYR A 35 -1.26 5.30 -4.83
CA TYR A 35 -1.02 3.92 -5.20
C TYR A 35 -1.98 3.02 -4.42
N SER A 36 -2.76 2.20 -5.13
CA SER A 36 -3.69 1.24 -4.53
C SER A 36 -3.43 -0.14 -5.09
N TYR A 37 -3.24 -1.11 -4.19
CA TYR A 37 -3.00 -2.50 -4.57
C TYR A 37 -3.66 -3.48 -3.61
N ALA A 38 -4.14 -4.61 -4.12
CA ALA A 38 -4.72 -5.70 -3.35
C ALA A 38 -3.84 -6.95 -3.43
N THR A 39 -3.51 -7.54 -2.27
CA THR A 39 -2.76 -8.80 -2.19
C THR A 39 -3.57 -9.96 -2.77
N ARG A 40 -2.90 -11.09 -2.95
CA ARG A 40 -3.61 -12.34 -3.26
C ARG A 40 -4.49 -12.76 -2.05
N PRO A 41 -5.58 -13.51 -2.29
CA PRO A 41 -6.41 -14.05 -1.22
C PRO A 41 -5.67 -15.10 -0.38
N GLU A 42 -5.58 -14.84 0.93
CA GLU A 42 -4.91 -15.70 1.90
C GLU A 42 -5.90 -16.43 2.81
N ARG A 43 -5.45 -17.53 3.42
CA ARG A 43 -6.29 -18.36 4.28
C ARG A 43 -6.53 -17.76 5.66
N SER A 44 -5.75 -16.77 6.07
CA SER A 44 -5.89 -16.12 7.37
C SER A 44 -5.64 -14.62 7.29
N GLU A 45 -6.28 -13.87 8.20
CA GLU A 45 -6.11 -12.42 8.31
C GLU A 45 -4.66 -12.01 8.59
N PRO A 46 -3.90 -12.66 9.51
CA PRO A 46 -2.51 -12.29 9.76
C PRO A 46 -1.60 -12.51 8.54
N ALA A 47 -1.86 -13.55 7.74
CA ALA A 47 -1.10 -13.79 6.51
C ALA A 47 -1.38 -12.73 5.44
N ALA A 48 -2.65 -12.35 5.25
CA ALA A 48 -3.04 -11.26 4.36
C ALA A 48 -2.41 -9.92 4.78
N ARG A 49 -2.36 -9.67 6.10
CA ARG A 49 -1.73 -8.47 6.66
C ARG A 49 -0.23 -8.44 6.42
N LEU A 50 0.46 -9.54 6.70
CA LEU A 50 1.91 -9.65 6.49
C LEU A 50 2.29 -9.42 5.02
N GLN A 51 1.51 -9.97 4.07
CA GLN A 51 1.73 -9.70 2.65
C GLN A 51 1.49 -8.24 2.28
N ALA A 52 0.46 -7.61 2.83
CA ALA A 52 0.18 -6.19 2.58
C ALA A 52 1.30 -5.30 3.14
N GLU A 53 1.82 -5.61 4.33
CA GLU A 53 2.95 -4.91 4.94
C GLU A 53 4.24 -5.07 4.12
N ALA A 54 4.52 -6.28 3.62
CA ALA A 54 5.65 -6.50 2.70
C ALA A 54 5.51 -5.67 1.41
N LEU A 55 4.30 -5.59 0.86
CA LEU A 55 4.02 -4.80 -0.33
C LEU A 55 4.18 -3.28 -0.10
N VAL A 56 3.81 -2.79 1.08
CA VAL A 56 4.09 -1.40 1.47
C VAL A 56 5.59 -1.14 1.45
N HIS A 57 6.38 -2.02 2.07
CA HIS A 57 7.83 -1.85 2.13
C HIS A 57 8.44 -1.78 0.73
N ASP A 58 8.04 -2.69 -0.17
CA ASP A 58 8.52 -2.70 -1.56
C ASP A 58 8.08 -1.47 -2.35
N ALA A 59 6.82 -1.04 -2.17
CA ALA A 59 6.28 0.14 -2.85
C ALA A 59 6.98 1.43 -2.39
N VAL A 60 7.18 1.62 -1.08
CA VAL A 60 7.89 2.77 -0.53
C VAL A 60 9.33 2.80 -1.04
N ALA A 61 10.05 1.68 -0.99
CA ALA A 61 11.41 1.59 -1.52
C ALA A 61 11.49 1.86 -3.04
N HIS A 62 10.43 1.55 -3.79
CA HIS A 62 10.33 1.88 -5.20
C HIS A 62 10.07 3.38 -5.43
N PHE A 63 9.16 3.99 -4.67
CA PHE A 63 8.88 5.43 -4.75
C PHE A 63 10.08 6.30 -4.36
N ASP A 64 10.84 5.88 -3.36
CA ASP A 64 12.11 6.51 -2.98
C ASP A 64 13.09 6.53 -4.16
N ARG A 65 13.23 5.40 -4.87
CA ARG A 65 14.09 5.30 -6.07
C ARG A 65 13.62 6.16 -7.23
N LEU A 66 12.31 6.32 -7.41
CA LEU A 66 11.74 7.15 -8.47
C LEU A 66 11.83 8.66 -8.15
N GLY A 67 12.31 9.04 -6.98
CA GLY A 67 12.32 10.43 -6.53
C GLY A 67 10.91 10.95 -6.17
N TRP A 68 9.90 10.07 -6.14
CA TRP A 68 8.53 10.43 -5.75
C TRP A 68 8.39 10.68 -4.25
N ALA A 69 9.45 10.42 -3.48
CA ALA A 69 9.56 10.77 -2.06
C ALA A 69 10.32 12.08 -1.80
N ARG A 70 10.82 12.77 -2.85
CA ARG A 70 11.66 13.98 -2.69
C ARG A 70 11.45 14.96 -3.84
N ALA A 71 10.57 15.94 -3.61
CA ALA A 71 10.76 17.28 -4.18
C ALA A 71 11.23 18.21 -3.05
N ALA A 72 12.16 19.10 -3.41
CA ALA A 72 12.99 19.95 -2.54
C ALA A 72 12.19 20.94 -1.68
#